data_AF-A0A069NBV4-F1
#
_entry.id   AF-A0A069NBV4-F1
#
_cell.length_a   1.000
_cell.length_b   1.000
_cell.length_c   1.000
_cell.angle_alpha   90.00
_cell.angle_beta   90.00
_cell.angle_gamma   90.00
#
_symmetry.space_group_name_H-M   'P 1'
#
loop_
_entity.id
_entity.type
_entity.pdbx_description
1 polymer ?
#
loop_
_entity_poly.entity_id
_entity_poly.type
_entity_poly.pdbx_seq_one_letter_code
_entity_poly.pdbx_strand_id
1 'polypeptide(L)'
;MFGWTARALDVSLIIAGGVIAHSMRFSSLDFSDIERLLIAFNSVLALLLFPAFGVYDTWRGKPLPMMLARVTLAWIAVVTGALLLAFTLHRMDAVSRLWLGYSTLISGALIVFAKCAVHFGLRVMRGRGFNQRTVAIVGAQGFARTLLAHLSSTPEQGFTPVCLLDTTGDEELQATGVGSRIGASARLPVLNDFDELVEKVRAEEINEVWLALPLSQEHTIYRFVHALRHDFVNLRLIPDTRSISLFNHSMTDVAGLATINLTTSPVNTLQMWPKLLFDRCFAAAALLALSPLLVAIAIAIKATSDGPVFFTQHRKGADGRPFRIYKFRSMAVHKETTGHVTQATRNDPRVTKIGAFLRRTSLDELPQFINVLFGHMSVVGPRPHAIEHDDLYKDLVYGYMFRYRIKPGITGWAQVNGYRGATEKVEKMQSRVKFDLFYIHNWSFWFDIKIVALTLFKGFIGRNAY
;
A
#
# COMPACT_ATOMS: atom_id res chain seq x y z
N MET A 1 19.97 -21.09 -18.11
CA MET A 1 20.02 -22.58 -18.13
C MET A 1 18.88 -23.28 -17.39
N PHE A 2 18.27 -22.73 -16.33
CA PHE A 2 17.23 -23.42 -15.53
C PHE A 2 15.78 -23.37 -16.08
N GLY A 3 15.53 -22.67 -17.20
CA GLY A 3 14.16 -22.48 -17.71
C GLY A 3 13.52 -23.77 -18.23
N TRP A 4 14.27 -24.56 -19.01
CA TRP A 4 13.77 -25.82 -19.58
C TRP A 4 13.57 -26.91 -18.53
N THR A 5 14.46 -27.00 -17.55
CA THR A 5 14.33 -27.95 -16.43
C THR A 5 13.13 -27.61 -15.54
N ALA A 6 12.90 -26.31 -15.26
CA ALA A 6 11.73 -25.87 -14.51
C ALA A 6 10.41 -26.16 -15.24
N ARG A 7 10.38 -25.99 -16.57
CA ARG A 7 9.22 -26.33 -17.41
C ARG A 7 8.94 -27.83 -17.43
N ALA A 8 9.98 -28.64 -17.62
CA ALA A 8 9.85 -30.10 -17.60
C ALA A 8 9.36 -30.60 -16.24
N LEU A 9 9.87 -30.02 -15.14
CA LEU A 9 9.42 -30.32 -13.79
C LEU A 9 7.92 -29.98 -13.64
N ASP A 10 7.48 -28.78 -14.00
CA ASP A 10 6.08 -28.39 -13.84
C ASP A 10 5.13 -29.30 -14.64
N VAL A 11 5.50 -29.70 -15.87
CA VAL A 11 4.74 -30.68 -16.66
C VAL A 11 4.69 -32.04 -15.96
N SER A 12 5.81 -32.52 -15.43
CA SER A 12 5.84 -33.79 -14.69
C SER A 12 4.96 -33.76 -13.44
N LEU A 13 4.85 -32.61 -12.76
CA LEU A 13 3.99 -32.45 -11.59
C LEU A 13 2.50 -32.44 -11.97
N ILE A 14 2.14 -31.86 -13.12
CA ILE A 14 0.77 -31.90 -13.64
C ILE A 14 0.37 -33.33 -13.99
N ILE A 15 1.26 -34.06 -14.67
CA ILE A 15 1.03 -35.47 -15.00
C ILE A 15 0.91 -36.31 -13.72
N ALA A 16 1.84 -36.14 -12.78
CA ALA A 16 1.81 -36.85 -11.50
C ALA A 16 0.53 -36.55 -10.70
N GLY A 17 0.09 -35.29 -10.66
CA GLY A 17 -1.15 -34.91 -9.98
C GLY A 17 -2.39 -35.53 -10.62
N GLY A 18 -2.44 -35.64 -11.96
CA GLY A 18 -3.48 -36.36 -12.69
C GLY A 18 -3.50 -37.86 -12.40
N VAL A 19 -2.33 -38.50 -12.35
CA VAL A 19 -2.17 -39.93 -12.03
C VAL A 19 -2.58 -40.22 -10.59
N ILE A 20 -2.12 -39.42 -9.63
CA ILE A 20 -2.47 -39.58 -8.20
C ILE A 20 -3.98 -39.41 -8.02
N ALA A 21 -4.59 -38.39 -8.66
CA ALA A 21 -6.03 -38.19 -8.62
C ALA A 21 -6.81 -39.37 -9.21
N HIS A 22 -6.30 -40.01 -10.27
CA HIS A 22 -6.89 -41.21 -10.84
C HIS A 22 -6.80 -42.38 -9.85
N SER A 23 -5.62 -42.65 -9.28
CA SER A 23 -5.44 -43.74 -8.29
C SER A 23 -6.27 -43.58 -7.01
N MET A 24 -6.57 -42.33 -6.61
CA MET A 24 -7.42 -42.07 -5.45
C MET A 24 -8.90 -42.29 -5.76
N ARG A 25 -9.31 -42.16 -7.02
CA ARG A 25 -10.72 -42.25 -7.42
C ARG A 25 -11.09 -43.62 -7.98
N PHE A 26 -10.17 -44.26 -8.69
CA PHE A 26 -10.37 -45.49 -9.41
C PHE A 26 -9.35 -46.52 -8.95
N SER A 27 -9.79 -47.75 -8.72
CA SER A 27 -8.93 -48.87 -8.33
C SER A 27 -8.19 -49.49 -9.53
N SER A 28 -8.51 -49.06 -10.76
CA SER A 28 -7.88 -49.47 -12.01
C SER A 28 -6.79 -48.47 -12.44
N LEU A 29 -5.83 -48.93 -13.22
CA LEU A 29 -4.79 -48.09 -13.83
C LEU A 29 -5.15 -47.61 -15.25
N ASP A 30 -6.37 -47.91 -15.71
CA ASP A 30 -6.84 -47.56 -17.06
C ASP A 30 -7.40 -46.14 -17.10
N PHE A 31 -6.59 -45.21 -17.61
CA PHE A 31 -7.00 -43.84 -17.88
C PHE A 31 -7.98 -43.77 -19.05
N SER A 32 -9.09 -43.06 -18.86
CA SER A 32 -10.01 -42.71 -19.93
C SER A 32 -9.34 -41.75 -20.93
N ASP A 33 -9.72 -41.84 -22.20
CA ASP A 33 -9.19 -40.96 -23.27
C ASP A 33 -9.38 -39.47 -22.93
N ILE A 34 -10.48 -39.13 -22.25
CA ILE A 34 -10.75 -37.75 -21.84
C ILE A 34 -9.80 -37.29 -20.73
N GLU A 35 -9.42 -38.17 -19.81
CA GLU A 35 -8.48 -37.86 -18.73
C GLU A 35 -7.08 -37.63 -19.29
N ARG A 36 -6.65 -38.49 -20.24
CA ARG A 36 -5.39 -38.32 -20.98
C ARG A 36 -5.38 -37.01 -21.75
N LEU A 37 -6.47 -36.70 -22.46
CA LEU A 37 -6.63 -35.45 -23.20
C LEU A 37 -6.52 -34.23 -22.27
N LEU A 38 -7.20 -34.22 -21.13
CA LEU A 38 -7.18 -33.11 -20.19
C LEU A 38 -5.81 -32.93 -19.51
N ILE A 39 -5.12 -34.01 -19.16
CA ILE A 39 -3.75 -33.94 -18.61
C ILE A 39 -2.78 -33.37 -19.66
N ALA A 40 -2.85 -33.88 -20.91
CA ALA A 40 -2.01 -33.41 -22.00
C ALA A 40 -2.29 -31.93 -22.31
N PHE A 41 -3.56 -31.55 -22.38
CA PHE A 41 -3.98 -30.17 -22.61
C PHE A 41 -3.52 -29.23 -21.51
N ASN A 42 -3.70 -29.60 -20.23
CA ASN A 42 -3.19 -28.82 -19.09
C ASN A 42 -1.68 -28.65 -19.14
N SER A 43 -0.95 -29.69 -19.56
CA SER A 43 0.51 -29.64 -19.69
C SER A 43 0.94 -28.66 -20.78
N VAL A 44 0.30 -28.70 -21.96
CA VAL A 44 0.57 -27.76 -23.06
C VAL A 44 0.19 -26.34 -22.67
N LEU A 45 -0.98 -26.15 -22.05
CA LEU A 45 -1.45 -24.84 -21.64
C LEU A 45 -0.59 -24.23 -20.54
N ALA A 46 -0.08 -25.03 -19.60
CA ALA A 46 0.89 -24.59 -18.61
C ALA A 46 2.21 -24.13 -19.26
N LEU A 47 2.71 -24.85 -20.26
CA LEU A 47 3.91 -24.45 -21.01
C LEU A 47 3.74 -23.11 -21.75
N LEU A 48 2.52 -22.78 -22.17
CA LEU A 48 2.20 -21.51 -22.84
C LEU A 48 1.93 -20.36 -21.86
N LEU A 49 1.13 -20.61 -20.82
CA LEU A 49 0.68 -19.57 -19.89
C LEU A 49 1.71 -19.25 -18.80
N PHE A 50 2.43 -20.23 -18.24
CA PHE A 50 3.36 -19.96 -17.15
C PHE A 50 4.47 -18.96 -17.52
N PRO A 51 5.04 -18.98 -18.74
CA PRO A 51 5.94 -17.92 -19.20
C PRO A 51 5.24 -16.56 -19.31
N ALA A 52 4.01 -16.49 -19.83
CA ALA A 52 3.26 -15.24 -19.98
C ALA A 52 2.95 -14.56 -18.63
N PHE A 53 2.73 -15.36 -17.58
CA PHE A 53 2.55 -14.87 -16.22
C PHE A 53 3.89 -14.59 -15.48
N GLY A 54 5.03 -14.80 -16.13
CA GLY A 54 6.35 -14.60 -15.51
C GLY A 54 6.65 -15.56 -14.37
N VAL A 55 6.08 -16.77 -14.37
CA VAL A 55 6.31 -17.79 -13.33
C VAL A 55 7.78 -18.21 -13.30
N TYR A 56 8.43 -18.23 -14.47
CA TYR A 56 9.83 -18.62 -14.66
C TYR A 56 10.84 -17.47 -14.51
N ASP A 57 10.38 -16.27 -14.13
CA ASP A 57 11.28 -15.14 -13.89
C ASP A 57 12.20 -15.41 -12.68
N THR A 58 13.30 -14.67 -12.60
CA THR A 58 14.12 -14.70 -11.40
C THR A 58 13.37 -14.04 -10.23
N TRP A 59 13.10 -14.85 -9.20
CA TRP A 59 12.49 -14.41 -7.94
C TRP A 59 13.51 -13.96 -6.88
N ARG A 60 14.77 -13.74 -7.29
CA ARG A 60 15.82 -13.20 -6.41
C ARG A 60 15.42 -11.80 -5.93
N GLY A 61 15.43 -11.57 -4.61
CA GLY A 61 15.10 -10.27 -4.00
C GLY A 61 13.62 -9.87 -4.07
N LYS A 62 12.72 -10.74 -4.56
CA LYS A 62 11.27 -10.47 -4.64
C LYS A 62 10.51 -11.12 -3.49
N PRO A 63 9.37 -10.54 -3.05
CA PRO A 63 8.59 -11.10 -1.94
C PRO A 63 7.88 -12.41 -2.32
N LEU A 64 7.93 -13.41 -1.43
CA LEU A 64 7.31 -14.73 -1.61
C LEU A 64 5.79 -14.66 -1.92
N PRO A 65 4.97 -13.82 -1.27
CA PRO A 65 3.54 -13.74 -1.57
C PRO A 65 3.24 -13.34 -3.01
N MET A 66 4.08 -12.51 -3.62
CA MET A 66 3.91 -12.11 -5.02
C MET A 66 4.17 -13.30 -5.97
N MET A 67 5.16 -14.14 -5.68
CA MET A 67 5.42 -15.37 -6.43
C MET A 67 4.23 -16.32 -6.35
N LEU A 68 3.73 -16.57 -5.14
CA LEU A 68 2.60 -17.46 -4.91
C LEU A 68 1.35 -16.97 -5.65
N ALA A 69 1.05 -15.67 -5.59
CA ALA A 69 -0.08 -15.08 -6.30
C ALA A 69 0.01 -15.26 -7.82
N ARG A 70 1.20 -15.08 -8.43
CA ARG A 70 1.36 -15.30 -9.88
C ARG A 70 1.20 -16.76 -10.27
N VAL A 71 1.76 -17.68 -9.48
CA VAL A 71 1.65 -19.13 -9.73
C VAL A 71 0.20 -19.60 -9.61
N THR A 72 -0.52 -19.17 -8.57
CA THR A 72 -1.93 -19.54 -8.38
C THR A 72 -2.82 -18.96 -9.47
N LEU A 73 -2.63 -17.69 -9.86
CA LEU A 73 -3.37 -17.08 -10.97
C LEU A 73 -3.11 -17.81 -12.30
N ALA A 74 -1.85 -18.13 -12.61
CA ALA A 74 -1.50 -18.88 -13.82
C ALA A 74 -2.14 -20.28 -13.81
N TRP A 75 -2.14 -20.97 -12.66
CA TRP A 75 -2.77 -22.28 -12.52
C TRP A 75 -4.30 -22.22 -12.69
N ILE A 76 -4.96 -21.23 -12.08
CA ILE A 76 -6.40 -21.02 -12.26
C ILE A 76 -6.74 -20.78 -13.73
N ALA A 77 -5.91 -20.02 -14.47
CA ALA A 77 -6.10 -19.80 -15.89
C ALA A 77 -5.99 -21.10 -16.71
N VAL A 78 -5.01 -21.96 -16.38
CA VAL A 78 -4.86 -23.28 -17.01
C VAL A 78 -6.10 -24.15 -16.77
N VAL A 79 -6.53 -24.28 -15.50
CA VAL A 79 -7.70 -25.08 -15.11
C VAL A 79 -8.98 -24.56 -15.78
N THR A 80 -9.14 -23.23 -15.85
CA THR A 80 -10.28 -22.60 -16.52
C THR A 80 -10.28 -22.91 -18.02
N GLY A 81 -9.11 -22.87 -18.67
CA GLY A 81 -8.96 -23.29 -20.07
C GLY A 81 -9.36 -24.74 -20.30
N ALA A 82 -8.96 -25.66 -19.40
CA ALA A 82 -9.36 -27.06 -19.50
C ALA A 82 -10.85 -27.30 -19.26
N LEU A 83 -11.47 -26.56 -18.34
CA LEU A 83 -12.92 -26.58 -18.14
C LEU A 83 -13.67 -26.09 -19.39
N LEU A 84 -13.19 -25.00 -20.01
CA LEU A 84 -13.75 -24.50 -21.27
C LEU A 84 -13.63 -25.51 -22.40
N LEU A 85 -12.51 -26.22 -22.50
CA LEU A 85 -12.34 -27.31 -23.48
C LEU A 85 -13.32 -28.45 -23.22
N ALA A 86 -13.42 -28.93 -21.97
CA ALA A 86 -14.34 -30.01 -21.60
C ALA A 86 -15.81 -29.64 -21.88
N PHE A 87 -16.18 -28.38 -21.63
CA PHE A 87 -17.49 -27.82 -21.96
C PHE A 87 -17.73 -27.78 -23.47
N THR A 88 -16.78 -27.25 -24.25
CA THR A 88 -16.88 -27.14 -25.71
C THR A 88 -17.03 -28.51 -26.38
N LEU A 89 -16.31 -29.51 -25.89
CA LEU A 89 -16.37 -30.88 -26.40
C LEU A 89 -17.66 -31.63 -26.00
N HIS A 90 -18.54 -31.03 -25.18
CA HIS A 90 -19.74 -31.68 -24.64
C HIS A 90 -19.44 -33.02 -23.93
N ARG A 91 -18.23 -33.15 -23.36
CA ARG A 91 -17.76 -34.35 -22.65
C ARG A 91 -17.79 -34.19 -21.13
N MET A 92 -18.48 -33.18 -20.59
CA MET A 92 -18.53 -32.94 -19.15
C MET A 92 -19.14 -34.10 -18.35
N ASP A 93 -20.06 -34.86 -18.95
CA ASP A 93 -20.68 -36.02 -18.29
C ASP A 93 -19.75 -37.25 -18.26
N ALA A 94 -18.76 -37.30 -19.14
CA ALA A 94 -17.76 -38.37 -19.19
C ALA A 94 -16.61 -38.16 -18.19
N VAL A 95 -16.49 -36.96 -17.60
CA VAL A 95 -15.43 -36.62 -16.66
C VAL A 95 -15.98 -36.70 -15.23
N SER A 96 -15.34 -37.51 -14.40
CA SER A 96 -15.63 -37.52 -12.97
C SER A 96 -15.29 -36.16 -12.36
N ARG A 97 -16.31 -35.45 -11.84
CA ARG A 97 -16.15 -34.14 -11.18
C ARG A 97 -15.17 -34.21 -10.00
N LEU A 98 -15.18 -35.33 -9.28
CA LEU A 98 -14.25 -35.59 -8.17
C LEU A 98 -12.81 -35.77 -8.67
N TRP A 99 -12.61 -36.48 -9.78
CA TRP A 99 -11.28 -36.62 -10.37
C TRP A 99 -10.73 -35.27 -10.86
N LEU A 100 -11.56 -34.44 -11.48
CA LEU A 100 -11.16 -33.09 -11.91
C LEU A 100 -10.81 -32.20 -10.71
N GLY A 101 -11.57 -32.28 -9.62
CA GLY A 101 -11.29 -31.57 -8.37
C GLY A 101 -9.96 -32.02 -7.73
N TYR A 102 -9.74 -33.33 -7.60
CA TYR A 102 -8.51 -33.89 -7.04
C TYR A 102 -7.30 -33.59 -7.91
N SER A 103 -7.38 -33.77 -9.22
CA SER A 103 -6.28 -33.46 -10.14
C SER A 103 -5.91 -31.98 -10.11
N THR A 104 -6.90 -31.08 -9.99
CA THR A 104 -6.69 -29.64 -9.87
C THR A 104 -5.96 -29.27 -8.57
N LEU A 105 -6.45 -29.80 -7.43
CA LEU A 105 -5.89 -29.48 -6.11
C LEU A 105 -4.50 -30.10 -5.91
N ILE A 106 -4.32 -31.36 -6.29
CA ILE A 106 -3.06 -32.08 -6.12
C ILE A 106 -1.98 -31.47 -7.03
N SER A 107 -2.28 -31.25 -8.32
CA SER A 107 -1.30 -30.63 -9.23
C SER A 107 -0.94 -29.21 -8.79
N GLY A 108 -1.93 -28.41 -8.39
CA GLY A 108 -1.69 -27.06 -7.85
C GLY A 108 -0.83 -27.07 -6.59
N ALA A 109 -1.13 -27.97 -5.64
CA ALA A 109 -0.37 -28.13 -4.41
C ALA A 109 1.07 -28.58 -4.69
N LEU A 110 1.27 -29.53 -5.60
CA LEU A 110 2.59 -30.00 -6.02
C LEU A 110 3.44 -28.89 -6.65
N ILE A 111 2.85 -28.09 -7.56
CA ILE A 111 3.54 -26.96 -8.19
C ILE A 111 3.92 -25.92 -7.13
N VAL A 112 2.98 -25.51 -6.28
CA VAL A 112 3.24 -24.53 -5.22
C VAL A 112 4.32 -25.04 -4.26
N PHE A 113 4.23 -26.30 -3.84
CA PHE A 113 5.23 -26.93 -2.98
C PHE A 113 6.60 -26.94 -3.65
N ALA A 114 6.70 -27.36 -4.91
CA ALA A 114 7.95 -27.36 -5.66
C ALA A 114 8.56 -25.96 -5.77
N LYS A 115 7.75 -24.92 -6.06
CA LYS A 115 8.24 -23.53 -6.11
C LYS A 115 8.70 -23.04 -4.74
N CYS A 116 7.98 -23.36 -3.67
CA CYS A 116 8.39 -23.05 -2.29
C CYS A 116 9.69 -23.76 -1.91
N ALA A 117 9.83 -25.05 -2.24
CA ALA A 117 11.02 -25.84 -1.99
C ALA A 117 12.23 -25.29 -2.74
N VAL A 118 12.08 -24.96 -4.03
CA VAL A 118 13.14 -24.33 -4.83
C VAL A 118 13.49 -22.95 -4.27
N HIS A 119 12.49 -22.13 -3.93
CA HIS A 119 12.72 -20.81 -3.36
C HIS A 119 13.47 -20.88 -2.04
N PHE A 120 13.05 -21.74 -1.11
CA PHE A 120 13.70 -21.92 0.19
C PHE A 120 15.08 -22.57 0.05
N GLY A 121 15.21 -23.61 -0.78
CA GLY A 121 16.50 -24.26 -1.05
C GLY A 121 17.52 -23.28 -1.62
N LEU A 122 17.13 -22.48 -2.62
CA LEU A 122 17.99 -21.42 -3.16
C LEU A 122 18.29 -20.32 -2.13
N ARG A 123 17.34 -19.98 -1.25
CA ARG A 123 17.54 -19.01 -0.16
C ARG A 123 18.61 -19.49 0.83
N VAL A 124 18.53 -20.76 1.26
CA VAL A 124 19.51 -21.40 2.14
C VAL A 124 20.87 -21.52 1.45
N MET A 125 20.91 -21.94 0.18
CA MET A 125 22.16 -22.03 -0.59
C MET A 125 22.84 -20.66 -0.73
N ARG A 126 22.07 -19.60 -0.98
CA ARG A 126 22.58 -18.21 -1.06
C ARG A 126 23.09 -17.71 0.29
N GLY A 127 22.39 -18.02 1.37
CA GLY A 127 22.85 -17.73 2.73
C GLY A 127 24.16 -18.42 3.09
N ARG A 128 24.48 -19.55 2.44
CA ARG A 128 25.75 -20.29 2.60
C ARG A 128 26.85 -19.88 1.61
N GLY A 129 26.64 -18.89 0.76
CA GLY A 129 27.66 -18.41 -0.18
C GLY A 129 27.51 -18.87 -1.64
N PHE A 130 26.59 -19.80 -1.94
CA PHE A 130 26.43 -20.34 -3.29
C PHE A 130 25.45 -19.50 -4.13
N ASN A 131 25.66 -19.42 -5.45
CA ASN A 131 24.79 -18.68 -6.38
C ASN A 131 24.64 -17.18 -6.04
N GLN A 132 25.71 -16.58 -5.49
CA GLN A 132 25.80 -15.15 -5.25
C GLN A 132 26.06 -14.40 -6.55
N ARG A 133 25.58 -13.16 -6.63
CA ARG A 133 25.94 -12.22 -7.68
C ARG A 133 26.82 -11.15 -7.08
N THR A 134 27.95 -10.88 -7.72
CA THR A 134 28.83 -9.78 -7.34
C THR A 134 28.19 -8.46 -7.74
N VAL A 135 28.27 -7.47 -6.84
CA VAL A 135 27.66 -6.15 -7.02
C VAL A 135 28.69 -5.06 -6.79
N ALA A 136 28.85 -4.18 -7.77
CA ALA A 136 29.53 -2.89 -7.62
C ALA A 136 28.49 -1.81 -7.29
N ILE A 137 28.72 -0.98 -6.28
CA ILE A 137 27.80 0.09 -5.88
C ILE A 137 28.43 1.42 -6.25
N VAL A 138 27.65 2.33 -6.83
CA VAL A 138 28.06 3.70 -7.15
C VAL A 138 27.13 4.66 -6.43
N GLY A 139 27.63 5.50 -5.54
CA GLY A 139 26.80 6.49 -4.88
C GLY A 139 27.44 7.19 -3.69
N ALA A 140 26.78 8.24 -3.20
CA ALA A 140 27.23 8.99 -2.04
C ALA A 140 27.33 8.09 -0.80
N GLN A 141 28.37 8.31 0.03
CA GLN A 141 28.66 7.43 1.16
C GLN A 141 27.46 7.18 2.08
N GLY A 142 26.67 8.22 2.37
CA GLY A 142 25.53 8.10 3.28
C GLY A 142 24.47 7.09 2.80
N PHE A 143 24.09 7.16 1.52
CA PHE A 143 23.08 6.26 0.95
C PHE A 143 23.67 4.87 0.67
N ALA A 144 24.91 4.82 0.17
CA ALA A 144 25.63 3.57 -0.05
C ALA A 144 25.81 2.76 1.25
N ARG A 145 26.09 3.41 2.39
CA ARG A 145 26.16 2.73 3.71
C ARG A 145 24.82 2.11 4.12
N THR A 146 23.71 2.81 3.90
CA THR A 146 22.37 2.27 4.17
C THR A 146 22.08 1.04 3.29
N LEU A 147 22.42 1.12 2.01
CA LEU A 147 22.28 0.01 1.07
C LEU A 147 23.15 -1.20 1.48
N LEU A 148 24.40 -0.96 1.87
CA LEU A 148 25.32 -1.98 2.36
C LEU A 148 24.80 -2.63 3.65
N ALA A 149 24.30 -1.85 4.62
CA ALA A 149 23.71 -2.40 5.84
C ALA A 149 22.48 -3.29 5.56
N HIS A 150 21.65 -2.92 4.57
CA HIS A 150 20.54 -3.75 4.12
C HIS A 150 21.02 -5.05 3.45
N LEU A 151 22.06 -4.99 2.62
CA LEU A 151 22.65 -6.18 2.00
C LEU A 151 23.25 -7.13 3.04
N SER A 152 23.99 -6.61 4.02
CA SER A 152 24.58 -7.41 5.09
C SER A 152 23.54 -8.05 6.01
N SER A 153 22.40 -7.40 6.22
CA SER A 153 21.30 -7.96 7.00
C SER A 153 20.44 -8.96 6.22
N THR A 154 20.62 -9.08 4.90
CA THR A 154 19.84 -10.00 4.04
C THR A 154 20.71 -10.84 3.09
N PRO A 155 21.67 -11.63 3.60
CA PRO A 155 22.59 -12.45 2.78
C PRO A 155 21.88 -13.48 1.89
N GLU A 156 20.69 -13.89 2.31
CA GLU A 156 19.79 -14.81 1.60
C GLU A 156 19.32 -14.30 0.22
N GLN A 157 19.44 -13.00 -0.04
CA GLN A 157 19.14 -12.41 -1.35
C GLN A 157 20.23 -12.75 -2.38
N GLY A 158 21.42 -13.18 -1.94
CA GLY A 158 22.50 -13.65 -2.81
C GLY A 158 23.16 -12.54 -3.62
N PHE A 159 23.36 -11.37 -3.01
CA PHE A 159 24.13 -10.26 -3.56
C PHE A 159 25.34 -10.00 -2.65
N THR A 160 26.53 -9.97 -3.24
CA THR A 160 27.78 -9.77 -2.51
C THR A 160 28.43 -8.49 -3.01
N PRO A 161 28.53 -7.44 -2.17
CA PRO A 161 29.18 -6.20 -2.56
C PRO A 161 30.68 -6.45 -2.73
N VAL A 162 31.24 -6.00 -3.86
CA VAL A 162 32.66 -6.18 -4.22
C VAL A 162 33.44 -4.87 -4.14
N CYS A 163 32.86 -3.77 -4.61
CA CYS A 163 33.46 -2.44 -4.53
C CYS A 163 32.39 -1.34 -4.41
N LEU A 164 32.83 -0.18 -3.94
CA LEU A 164 32.02 1.04 -3.85
C LEU A 164 32.76 2.17 -4.56
N LEU A 165 32.12 2.85 -5.52
CA LEU A 165 32.59 4.13 -6.04
C LEU A 165 31.91 5.26 -5.29
N ASP A 166 32.72 6.09 -4.64
CA ASP A 166 32.26 7.29 -3.96
C ASP A 166 32.17 8.47 -4.93
N THR A 167 30.97 9.01 -5.10
CA THR A 167 30.72 10.16 -5.98
C THR A 167 30.74 11.51 -5.26
N THR A 168 31.01 11.54 -3.94
CA THR A 168 30.91 12.77 -3.15
C THR A 168 32.15 13.67 -3.18
N GLY A 169 33.30 13.20 -3.66
CA GLY A 169 34.47 14.05 -3.94
C GLY A 169 35.08 14.78 -2.73
N ASP A 170 34.70 14.45 -1.49
CA ASP A 170 35.24 15.10 -0.30
C ASP A 170 36.68 14.61 -0.02
N GLU A 171 37.67 15.43 -0.39
CA GLU A 171 39.09 15.21 -0.09
C GLU A 171 39.39 15.19 1.42
N GLU A 172 38.55 15.81 2.25
CA GLU A 172 38.78 15.99 3.69
C GLU A 172 38.67 14.68 4.51
N LEU A 173 38.07 13.63 3.94
CA LEU A 173 38.04 12.29 4.53
C LEU A 173 39.22 11.39 4.09
N GLN A 174 40.12 11.87 3.23
CA GLN A 174 41.28 11.08 2.75
C GLN A 174 42.30 10.78 3.86
N ALA A 175 42.35 11.57 4.94
CA ALA A 175 43.34 11.43 6.01
C ALA A 175 42.95 10.43 7.11
N THR A 176 41.67 10.03 7.20
CA THR A 176 41.22 9.02 8.17
C THR A 176 40.91 7.74 7.41
N GLY A 177 41.88 6.82 7.37
CA GLY A 177 41.79 5.51 6.70
C GLY A 177 40.67 4.62 7.26
N VAL A 178 39.42 4.99 6.99
CA VAL A 178 38.23 4.25 7.36
C VAL A 178 37.64 3.69 6.07
N GLY A 179 38.26 2.62 5.58
CA GLY A 179 37.53 1.68 4.74
C GLY A 179 36.21 1.36 5.46
N SER A 180 35.09 1.70 4.83
CA SER A 180 33.76 1.54 5.42
C SER A 180 33.60 0.09 5.89
N ARG A 181 33.67 -0.15 7.21
CA ARG A 181 33.55 -1.48 7.80
C ARG A 181 32.15 -2.02 7.51
N ILE A 182 32.06 -3.08 6.73
CA ILE A 182 30.84 -3.87 6.59
C ILE A 182 30.92 -4.99 7.62
N GLY A 183 30.30 -4.77 8.79
CA GLY A 183 30.33 -5.75 9.88
C GLY A 183 31.75 -6.08 10.35
N ALA A 184 31.93 -7.28 10.92
CA ALA A 184 33.10 -7.65 11.71
C ALA A 184 34.33 -8.14 10.91
N SER A 185 34.31 -8.33 9.58
CA SER A 185 35.43 -9.07 8.92
C SER A 185 35.82 -8.77 7.46
N ALA A 186 35.32 -7.75 6.76
CA ALA A 186 35.89 -7.42 5.44
C ALA A 186 35.91 -5.91 5.12
N ARG A 187 37.04 -5.41 4.59
CA ARG A 187 37.19 -4.06 4.03
C ARG A 187 36.71 -4.08 2.57
N LEU A 188 35.63 -3.36 2.26
CA LEU A 188 35.22 -3.16 0.88
C LEU A 188 36.15 -2.11 0.23
N PRO A 189 36.77 -2.38 -0.94
CA PRO A 189 37.55 -1.38 -1.65
C PRO A 189 36.63 -0.22 -2.07
N VAL A 190 37.01 0.98 -1.66
CA VAL A 190 36.37 2.24 -2.07
C VAL A 190 37.23 2.81 -3.19
N LEU A 191 36.64 2.89 -4.38
CA LEU A 191 37.25 3.50 -5.56
C LEU A 191 36.77 4.95 -5.63
N ASN A 192 37.62 5.82 -6.15
CA ASN A 192 37.30 7.23 -6.35
C ASN A 192 37.24 7.61 -7.82
N ASP A 193 37.76 6.74 -8.69
CA ASP A 193 37.79 6.96 -10.13
C ASP A 193 36.77 6.10 -10.87
N PHE A 194 36.19 6.72 -11.91
CA PHE A 194 35.22 6.10 -12.79
C PHE A 194 35.88 4.99 -13.63
N ASP A 195 37.04 5.28 -14.22
CA ASP A 195 37.72 4.35 -15.11
C ASP A 195 38.24 3.13 -14.34
N GLU A 196 38.78 3.35 -13.14
CA GLU A 196 39.15 2.27 -12.21
C GLU A 196 37.98 1.31 -11.89
N LEU A 197 36.77 1.83 -11.67
CA LEU A 197 35.60 0.98 -11.43
C LEU A 197 35.21 0.18 -12.69
N VAL A 198 35.25 0.80 -13.87
CA VAL A 198 34.93 0.11 -15.13
C VAL A 198 35.94 -1.01 -15.41
N GLU A 199 37.22 -0.77 -15.20
CA GLU A 199 38.26 -1.79 -15.34
C GLU A 199 38.05 -2.93 -14.35
N LYS A 200 37.76 -2.62 -13.08
CA LYS A 200 37.48 -3.64 -12.07
C LYS A 200 36.25 -4.48 -12.39
N VAL A 201 35.18 -3.86 -12.90
CA VAL A 201 33.96 -4.56 -13.36
C VAL A 201 34.28 -5.58 -14.44
N ARG A 202 35.18 -5.22 -15.37
CA ARG A 202 35.63 -6.13 -16.44
C ARG A 202 36.58 -7.21 -15.94
N ALA A 203 37.56 -6.84 -15.13
CA ALA A 203 38.60 -7.75 -14.63
C ALA A 203 38.03 -8.82 -13.68
N GLU A 204 37.07 -8.46 -12.83
CA GLU A 204 36.46 -9.37 -11.86
C GLU A 204 35.10 -9.93 -12.31
N GLU A 205 34.73 -9.71 -13.58
CA GLU A 205 33.46 -10.15 -14.19
C GLU A 205 32.23 -9.85 -13.30
N ILE A 206 32.14 -8.60 -12.81
CA ILE A 206 31.09 -8.21 -11.88
C ILE A 206 29.71 -8.34 -12.53
N ASN A 207 28.77 -8.98 -11.83
CA ASN A 207 27.46 -9.31 -12.42
C ASN A 207 26.47 -8.14 -12.44
N GLU A 208 26.48 -7.28 -11.42
CA GLU A 208 25.58 -6.13 -11.33
C GLU A 208 26.32 -4.85 -10.92
N VAL A 209 25.92 -3.73 -11.52
CA VAL A 209 26.36 -2.38 -11.11
C VAL A 209 25.12 -1.62 -10.66
N TRP A 210 25.12 -1.19 -9.38
CA TRP A 210 24.00 -0.49 -8.76
C TRP A 210 24.33 0.99 -8.63
N LEU A 211 23.63 1.81 -9.41
CA LEU A 211 23.71 3.27 -9.38
C LEU A 211 22.79 3.79 -8.28
N ALA A 212 23.34 3.96 -7.08
CA ALA A 212 22.70 4.50 -5.89
C ALA A 212 22.78 6.05 -5.89
N LEU A 213 22.25 6.67 -6.95
CA LEU A 213 22.42 8.09 -7.26
C LEU A 213 21.09 8.85 -7.27
N PRO A 214 21.07 10.14 -6.89
CA PRO A 214 19.88 10.98 -7.10
C PRO A 214 19.65 11.22 -8.60
N LEU A 215 18.39 11.40 -8.99
CA LEU A 215 18.02 11.67 -10.40
C LEU A 215 18.64 12.95 -10.96
N SER A 216 19.05 13.88 -10.09
CA SER A 216 19.78 15.09 -10.50
C SER A 216 21.16 14.82 -11.10
N GLN A 217 21.74 13.63 -10.86
CA GLN A 217 23.05 13.23 -11.40
C GLN A 217 22.91 12.45 -12.72
N GLU A 218 22.08 12.96 -13.64
CA GLU A 218 21.83 12.35 -14.94
C GLU A 218 23.11 12.09 -15.74
N HIS A 219 24.03 13.05 -15.76
CA HIS A 219 25.30 12.93 -16.49
C HIS A 219 26.13 11.72 -16.02
N THR A 220 26.22 11.49 -14.71
CA THR A 220 26.93 10.34 -14.14
C THR A 220 26.23 9.03 -14.52
N ILE A 221 24.90 8.99 -14.47
CA ILE A 221 24.11 7.82 -14.87
C ILE A 221 24.37 7.49 -16.35
N TYR A 222 24.29 8.49 -17.22
CA TYR A 222 24.50 8.31 -18.66
C TYR A 222 25.93 7.84 -18.97
N ARG A 223 26.94 8.36 -18.26
CA ARG A 223 28.33 7.89 -18.40
C ARG A 223 28.47 6.39 -18.13
N PHE A 224 27.85 5.87 -17.06
CA PHE A 224 27.85 4.44 -16.76
C PHE A 224 27.12 3.61 -17.81
N VAL A 225 25.93 4.06 -18.22
CA VAL A 225 25.16 3.40 -19.28
C VAL A 225 25.98 3.31 -20.57
N HIS A 226 26.68 4.39 -20.94
CA HIS A 226 27.46 4.46 -22.17
C HIS A 226 28.75 3.63 -22.11
N ALA A 227 29.46 3.65 -20.98
CA ALA A 227 30.73 2.94 -20.80
C ALA A 227 30.54 1.42 -20.71
N LEU A 228 29.47 0.98 -20.05
CA LEU A 228 29.16 -0.43 -19.83
C LEU A 228 28.23 -1.03 -20.90
N ARG A 229 27.93 -0.29 -21.98
CA ARG A 229 26.94 -0.70 -23.00
C ARG A 229 27.31 -1.99 -23.74
N HIS A 230 28.59 -2.30 -23.83
CA HIS A 230 29.10 -3.51 -24.49
C HIS A 230 29.50 -4.59 -23.48
N ASP A 231 29.35 -4.31 -22.20
CA ASP A 231 29.64 -5.24 -21.11
C ASP A 231 28.34 -5.97 -20.74
N PHE A 232 28.39 -7.28 -20.48
CA PHE A 232 27.21 -8.08 -20.11
C PHE A 232 26.81 -7.91 -18.63
N VAL A 233 27.01 -6.71 -18.09
CA VAL A 233 26.73 -6.36 -16.70
C VAL A 233 25.31 -5.81 -16.55
N ASN A 234 24.62 -6.22 -15.49
CA ASN A 234 23.28 -5.71 -15.21
C ASN A 234 23.36 -4.36 -14.51
N LEU A 235 23.09 -3.28 -15.22
CA LEU A 235 23.07 -1.92 -14.67
C LEU A 235 21.70 -1.62 -14.05
N ARG A 236 21.67 -1.28 -12.76
CA ARG A 236 20.45 -1.01 -11.98
C ARG A 236 20.50 0.37 -11.32
N LEU A 237 19.53 1.23 -11.61
CA LEU A 237 19.36 2.50 -10.90
C LEU A 237 18.54 2.29 -9.61
N ILE A 238 19.10 2.73 -8.48
CA ILE A 238 18.44 2.78 -7.17
C ILE A 238 18.43 4.25 -6.76
N PRO A 239 17.34 4.99 -7.02
CA PRO A 239 17.33 6.43 -6.75
C PRO A 239 17.44 6.70 -5.25
N ASP A 240 18.28 7.67 -4.85
CA ASP A 240 18.27 8.18 -3.49
C ASP A 240 16.99 9.01 -3.27
N THR A 241 15.96 8.36 -2.72
CA THR A 241 14.66 8.98 -2.47
C THR A 241 14.62 9.80 -1.19
N ARG A 242 15.73 9.97 -0.43
CA ARG A 242 15.72 10.76 0.81
C ARG A 242 15.37 12.23 0.55
N SER A 243 15.77 12.78 -0.60
CA SER A 243 15.37 14.12 -1.06
C SER A 243 13.92 14.19 -1.53
N ILE A 244 13.30 13.04 -1.86
CA ILE A 244 11.93 12.94 -2.38
C ILE A 244 10.96 12.31 -1.35
N SER A 245 11.45 12.02 -0.14
CA SER A 245 10.78 11.35 0.98
C SER A 245 9.51 12.05 1.47
N LEU A 246 9.31 13.32 1.13
CA LEU A 246 8.08 14.06 1.46
C LEU A 246 6.90 13.71 0.53
N PHE A 247 7.13 12.95 -0.54
CA PHE A 247 6.16 12.69 -1.59
C PHE A 247 5.98 11.17 -1.80
N ASN A 248 4.84 10.66 -1.34
CA ASN A 248 4.45 9.24 -1.40
C ASN A 248 4.56 8.70 -2.84
N HIS A 249 5.44 7.73 -3.07
CA HIS A 249 5.77 7.22 -4.41
C HIS A 249 4.85 6.08 -4.87
N SER A 250 4.20 6.31 -6.01
CA SER A 250 3.95 5.28 -7.02
C SER A 250 4.51 5.79 -8.35
N MET A 251 5.36 5.01 -9.02
CA MET A 251 5.65 5.24 -10.44
C MET A 251 4.41 4.86 -11.23
N THR A 252 3.88 5.78 -12.02
CA THR A 252 2.71 5.55 -12.87
C THR A 252 3.07 5.84 -14.31
N ASP A 253 2.57 5.02 -15.24
CA ASP A 253 2.60 5.34 -16.65
C ASP A 253 1.49 6.36 -16.94
N VAL A 254 1.86 7.53 -17.47
CA VAL A 254 0.90 8.52 -17.98
C VAL A 254 1.29 8.81 -19.42
N ALA A 255 0.41 8.44 -20.35
CA ALA A 255 0.63 8.60 -21.79
C ALA A 255 1.91 7.90 -22.31
N GLY A 256 2.26 6.73 -21.76
CA GLY A 256 3.47 5.98 -22.17
C GLY A 256 4.77 6.53 -21.58
N LEU A 257 4.67 7.52 -20.68
CA LEU A 257 5.82 8.09 -19.98
C LEU A 257 5.82 7.61 -18.54
N ALA A 258 6.98 7.14 -18.08
CA ALA A 258 7.22 6.84 -16.68
C ALA A 258 7.18 8.15 -15.87
N THR A 259 6.10 8.36 -15.12
CA THR A 259 5.90 9.55 -14.30
C THR A 259 6.04 9.22 -12.82
N ILE A 260 6.66 10.14 -12.08
CA ILE A 260 6.75 10.09 -10.63
C ILE A 260 5.69 11.03 -10.07
N ASN A 261 4.76 10.48 -9.29
CA ASN A 261 3.76 11.30 -8.62
C ASN A 261 4.38 12.06 -7.45
N LEU A 262 4.56 13.37 -7.63
CA LEU A 262 5.05 14.25 -6.57
C LEU A 262 3.97 14.50 -5.51
N THR A 263 2.68 14.39 -5.81
CA THR A 263 1.62 14.63 -4.82
C THR A 263 0.40 13.76 -5.07
N THR A 264 0.51 12.43 -4.99
CA THR A 264 -0.68 11.54 -5.09
C THR A 264 -1.42 11.35 -3.77
N SER A 265 -2.74 11.20 -3.86
CA SER A 265 -3.50 10.54 -2.81
C SER A 265 -3.06 9.06 -2.80
N PRO A 266 -2.56 8.51 -1.69
CA PRO A 266 -1.86 7.23 -1.67
C PRO A 266 -2.73 6.01 -1.93
N VAL A 267 -4.04 6.19 -2.15
CA VAL A 267 -5.00 5.09 -2.15
C VAL A 267 -5.46 4.78 -3.57
N ASN A 268 -5.05 3.63 -4.07
CA ASN A 268 -5.55 3.08 -5.33
C ASN A 268 -7.08 2.94 -5.25
N THR A 269 -7.82 3.36 -6.29
CA THR A 269 -9.29 3.31 -6.35
C THR A 269 -9.84 1.93 -6.02
N LEU A 270 -9.12 0.86 -6.40
CA LEU A 270 -9.50 -0.52 -6.06
C LEU A 270 -9.40 -0.82 -4.56
N GLN A 271 -8.39 -0.29 -3.88
CA GLN A 271 -8.19 -0.48 -2.44
C GLN A 271 -9.25 0.27 -1.61
N MET A 272 -9.92 1.28 -2.17
CA MET A 272 -10.94 2.06 -1.47
C MET A 272 -12.31 1.39 -1.40
N TRP A 273 -12.60 0.36 -2.21
CA TRP A 273 -13.93 -0.29 -2.25
C TRP A 273 -14.44 -0.77 -0.89
N PRO A 274 -13.63 -1.48 -0.06
CA PRO A 274 -14.06 -1.91 1.27
C PRO A 274 -14.49 -0.74 2.16
N LYS A 275 -13.76 0.38 2.11
CA LYS A 275 -14.09 1.60 2.87
C LYS A 275 -15.37 2.24 2.38
N LEU A 276 -15.55 2.35 1.06
CA LEU A 276 -16.74 2.97 0.47
C LEU A 276 -18.01 2.17 0.78
N LEU A 277 -17.92 0.84 0.79
CA LEU A 277 -19.02 -0.03 1.17
C LEU A 277 -19.31 0.07 2.67
N PHE A 278 -18.26 -0.02 3.50
CA PHE A 278 -18.37 0.14 4.95
C PHE A 278 -19.02 1.47 5.32
N ASP A 279 -18.57 2.59 4.76
CA ASP A 279 -19.09 3.92 5.07
C ASP A 279 -20.59 4.03 4.83
N ARG A 280 -21.08 3.53 3.68
CA ARG A 280 -22.50 3.59 3.31
C ARG A 280 -23.35 2.66 4.17
N CYS A 281 -22.91 1.41 4.33
CA CYS A 281 -23.65 0.43 5.14
C CYS A 281 -23.69 0.83 6.62
N PHE A 282 -22.57 1.30 7.17
CA PHE A 282 -22.47 1.76 8.55
C PHE A 282 -23.34 2.99 8.79
N ALA A 283 -23.29 3.99 7.89
CA ALA A 283 -24.12 5.18 8.01
C ALA A 283 -25.62 4.85 7.92
N ALA A 284 -26.03 3.97 6.99
CA ALA A 284 -27.41 3.53 6.87
C ALA A 284 -27.89 2.80 8.14
N ALA A 285 -27.10 1.85 8.64
CA ALA A 285 -27.41 1.12 9.87
C ALA A 285 -27.50 2.05 11.09
N ALA A 286 -26.55 3.00 11.23
CA ALA A 286 -26.55 3.97 12.31
C ALA A 286 -27.76 4.90 12.27
N LEU A 287 -28.13 5.41 11.08
CA LEU A 287 -29.30 6.27 10.92
C LEU A 287 -30.60 5.53 11.24
N LEU A 288 -30.75 4.28 10.82
CA LEU A 288 -31.92 3.46 11.13
C LEU A 288 -32.02 3.18 12.64
N ALA A 289 -30.94 2.69 13.24
CA ALA A 289 -30.90 2.35 14.66
C ALA A 289 -31.11 3.58 15.58
N LEU A 290 -30.58 4.74 15.19
CA LEU A 290 -30.69 5.98 15.96
C LEU A 290 -31.92 6.81 15.57
N SER A 291 -32.72 6.39 14.58
CA SER A 291 -33.85 7.18 14.09
C SER A 291 -34.84 7.63 15.19
N PRO A 292 -35.20 6.80 16.20
CA PRO A 292 -36.11 7.25 17.26
C PRO A 292 -35.48 8.38 18.10
N LEU A 293 -34.19 8.28 18.38
CA LEU A 293 -33.44 9.29 19.13
C LEU A 293 -33.29 10.59 18.32
N LEU A 294 -33.00 10.50 17.01
CA LEU A 294 -32.88 11.66 16.14
C LEU A 294 -34.19 12.44 16.06
N VAL A 295 -35.33 11.74 15.98
CA VAL A 295 -36.67 12.36 16.00
C VAL A 295 -36.96 13.00 17.35
N ALA A 296 -36.65 12.33 18.46
CA ALA A 296 -36.83 12.90 19.81
C ALA A 296 -36.01 14.19 20.00
N ILE A 297 -34.74 14.20 19.56
CA ILE A 297 -33.89 15.39 19.59
C ILE A 297 -34.47 16.51 18.71
N ALA A 298 -34.95 16.18 17.51
CA ALA A 298 -35.56 17.16 16.60
C ALA A 298 -36.78 17.84 17.22
N ILE A 299 -37.66 17.07 17.86
CA ILE A 299 -38.83 17.58 18.60
C ILE A 299 -38.37 18.48 19.75
N ALA A 300 -37.40 18.04 20.55
CA ALA A 300 -36.90 18.80 21.69
C ALA A 300 -36.28 20.15 21.28
N ILE A 301 -35.53 20.21 20.17
CA ILE A 301 -34.98 21.45 19.62
C ILE A 301 -36.11 22.41 19.19
N LYS A 302 -37.14 21.89 18.51
CA LYS A 302 -38.29 22.68 18.07
C LYS A 302 -39.16 23.20 19.21
N ALA A 303 -39.33 22.41 20.27
CA ALA A 303 -40.11 22.80 21.44
C ALA A 303 -39.41 23.86 22.29
N THR A 304 -38.07 23.91 22.29
CA THR A 304 -37.29 24.81 23.16
C THR A 304 -36.70 26.03 22.47
N SER A 305 -36.72 26.11 21.13
CA SER A 305 -36.12 27.23 20.40
C SER A 305 -36.73 27.41 19.00
N ASP A 306 -36.92 28.67 18.60
CA ASP A 306 -37.48 29.01 17.29
C ASP A 306 -36.48 28.81 16.14
N GLY A 307 -36.97 28.40 14.96
CA GLY A 307 -36.19 28.20 13.72
C GLY A 307 -35.95 26.73 13.33
N PRO A 308 -34.99 26.42 12.43
CA PRO A 308 -34.77 25.08 11.87
C PRO A 308 -34.11 24.09 12.85
N VAL A 309 -34.45 22.80 12.72
CA VAL A 309 -33.84 21.71 13.51
C VAL A 309 -32.36 21.54 13.19
N PHE A 310 -32.02 21.58 11.90
CA PHE A 310 -30.66 21.39 11.43
C PHE A 310 -29.95 22.72 11.26
N PHE A 311 -28.71 22.77 11.74
CA PHE A 311 -27.72 23.78 11.38
C PHE A 311 -26.89 23.26 10.21
N THR A 312 -26.68 24.09 9.19
CA THR A 312 -25.85 23.76 8.03
C THR A 312 -24.78 24.81 7.79
N GLN A 313 -23.58 24.37 7.41
CA GLN A 313 -22.45 25.25 7.07
C GLN A 313 -21.66 24.65 5.91
N HIS A 314 -21.05 25.50 5.08
CA HIS A 314 -20.13 25.04 4.05
C HIS A 314 -18.80 24.62 4.66
N ARG A 315 -18.27 23.50 4.18
CA ARG A 315 -16.99 22.90 4.58
C ARG A 315 -16.26 22.39 3.34
N LYS A 316 -14.94 22.29 3.39
CA LYS A 316 -14.13 21.68 2.33
C LYS A 316 -14.08 20.16 2.50
N GLY A 317 -14.43 19.44 1.44
CA GLY A 317 -14.40 17.99 1.33
C GLY A 317 -13.14 17.47 0.67
N ALA A 318 -13.23 16.27 0.08
CA ALA A 318 -12.14 15.72 -0.72
C ALA A 318 -11.82 16.63 -1.92
N ASP A 319 -10.53 16.79 -2.20
CA ASP A 319 -9.94 17.69 -3.20
C ASP A 319 -10.44 19.14 -3.10
N GLY A 320 -10.77 19.57 -1.87
CA GLY A 320 -11.20 20.94 -1.58
C GLY A 320 -12.63 21.26 -2.02
N ARG A 321 -13.39 20.28 -2.54
CA ARG A 321 -14.76 20.49 -3.02
C ARG A 321 -15.68 20.93 -1.87
N PRO A 322 -16.41 22.05 -1.97
CA PRO A 322 -17.29 22.49 -0.90
C PRO A 322 -18.51 21.57 -0.76
N PHE A 323 -18.91 21.28 0.48
CA PHE A 323 -20.16 20.57 0.79
C PHE A 323 -20.83 21.18 2.02
N ARG A 324 -22.13 20.92 2.19
CA ARG A 324 -22.90 21.36 3.36
C ARG A 324 -22.87 20.29 4.43
N ILE A 325 -22.33 20.61 5.61
CA ILE A 325 -22.36 19.72 6.77
C ILE A 325 -23.70 19.81 7.50
N TYR A 326 -24.27 18.69 7.94
CA TYR A 326 -25.49 18.65 8.75
C TYR A 326 -25.15 18.46 10.22
N LYS A 327 -25.73 19.29 11.09
CA LYS A 327 -25.71 19.14 12.56
C LYS A 327 -27.06 19.49 13.14
N PHE A 328 -27.37 19.01 14.34
CA PHE A 328 -28.46 19.58 15.09
C PHE A 328 -28.09 20.97 15.59
N ARG A 329 -29.09 21.86 15.62
CA ARG A 329 -28.91 23.18 16.17
C ARG A 329 -28.75 23.11 17.69
N SER A 330 -27.60 23.58 18.17
CA SER A 330 -27.29 23.70 19.61
C SER A 330 -27.22 25.16 20.09
N MET A 331 -27.27 26.13 19.19
CA MET A 331 -27.18 27.56 19.49
C MET A 331 -28.38 28.33 18.94
N ALA A 332 -28.74 29.43 19.60
CA ALA A 332 -29.72 30.39 19.11
C ALA A 332 -29.27 30.96 17.76
N VAL A 333 -30.24 31.20 16.88
CA VAL A 333 -29.97 31.80 15.57
C VAL A 333 -29.49 33.22 15.80
N HIS A 334 -28.30 33.54 15.32
CA HIS A 334 -27.74 34.88 15.35
C HIS A 334 -27.24 35.22 13.95
N LYS A 335 -27.32 36.50 13.57
CA LYS A 335 -26.74 36.99 12.32
C LYS A 335 -25.27 37.30 12.60
N GLU A 336 -24.37 36.59 11.93
CA GLU A 336 -22.96 36.98 11.89
C GLU A 336 -22.78 38.16 10.93
N THR A 337 -21.91 39.10 11.29
CA THR A 337 -21.49 40.19 10.41
C THR A 337 -20.70 39.57 9.25
N THR A 338 -21.01 39.96 8.01
CA THR A 338 -20.40 39.42 6.79
C THR A 338 -18.87 39.39 6.88
N GLY A 339 -18.29 38.19 6.79
CA GLY A 339 -16.82 37.98 6.73
C GLY A 339 -16.16 37.50 8.02
N HIS A 340 -16.87 37.44 9.16
CA HIS A 340 -16.30 36.97 10.44
C HIS A 340 -17.15 35.88 11.09
N VAL A 341 -16.65 34.64 11.07
CA VAL A 341 -17.25 33.54 11.86
C VAL A 341 -16.72 33.59 13.30
N THR A 342 -17.63 33.77 14.25
CA THR A 342 -17.26 33.87 15.67
C THR A 342 -17.23 32.49 16.30
N GLN A 343 -16.04 31.96 16.58
CA GLN A 343 -15.88 30.67 17.26
C GLN A 343 -16.66 30.66 18.58
N ALA A 344 -17.36 29.54 18.84
CA ALA A 344 -18.05 29.37 20.12
C ALA A 344 -17.02 29.25 21.25
N THR A 345 -17.09 30.16 22.22
CA THR A 345 -16.23 30.16 23.41
C THR A 345 -16.80 29.27 24.50
N ARG A 346 -16.02 29.04 25.55
CA ARG A 346 -16.49 28.33 26.74
C ARG A 346 -17.56 29.18 27.44
N ASN A 347 -18.73 28.61 27.70
CA ASN A 347 -19.93 29.29 28.24
C ASN A 347 -20.52 30.37 27.31
N ASP A 348 -20.55 30.10 26.01
CA ASP A 348 -21.15 31.00 25.03
C ASP A 348 -22.66 31.21 25.31
N PRO A 349 -23.14 32.47 25.47
CA PRO A 349 -24.53 32.77 25.81
C PRO A 349 -25.52 32.35 24.71
N ARG A 350 -25.03 32.11 23.49
CA ARG A 350 -25.86 31.62 22.37
C ARG A 350 -26.23 30.15 22.53
N VAL A 351 -25.59 29.38 23.42
CA VAL A 351 -25.85 27.94 23.57
C VAL A 351 -27.13 27.71 24.38
N THR A 352 -28.09 26.97 23.82
CA THR A 352 -29.34 26.62 24.52
C THR A 352 -29.10 25.54 25.58
N LYS A 353 -29.98 25.39 26.58
CA LYS A 353 -29.86 24.34 27.61
C LYS A 353 -29.79 22.93 27.00
N ILE A 354 -30.66 22.64 26.03
CA ILE A 354 -30.62 21.38 25.27
C ILE A 354 -29.35 21.32 24.40
N GLY A 355 -28.97 22.43 23.77
CA GLY A 355 -27.75 22.51 22.98
C GLY A 355 -26.47 22.19 23.77
N ALA A 356 -26.38 22.62 25.03
CA ALA A 356 -25.28 22.27 25.92
C ALA A 356 -25.21 20.76 26.16
N PHE A 357 -26.37 20.11 26.40
CA PHE A 357 -26.46 18.66 26.52
C PHE A 357 -26.02 17.95 25.23
N LEU A 358 -26.50 18.41 24.06
CA LEU A 358 -26.17 17.82 22.77
C LEU A 358 -24.67 17.94 22.45
N ARG A 359 -24.04 19.09 22.73
CA ARG A 359 -22.59 19.30 22.51
C ARG A 359 -21.74 18.42 23.41
N ARG A 360 -22.08 18.37 24.72
CA ARG A 360 -21.38 17.52 25.70
C ARG A 360 -21.46 16.04 25.36
N THR A 361 -22.55 15.59 24.75
CA THR A 361 -22.73 14.19 24.34
C THR A 361 -22.34 13.94 22.88
N SER A 362 -21.95 14.99 22.14
CA SER A 362 -21.73 14.95 20.68
C SER A 362 -22.92 14.46 19.86
N LEU A 363 -24.12 14.47 20.44
CA LEU A 363 -25.34 14.06 19.76
C LEU A 363 -25.72 15.07 18.66
N ASP A 364 -25.24 16.31 18.74
CA ASP A 364 -25.43 17.32 17.72
C ASP A 364 -24.79 16.97 16.37
N GLU A 365 -23.82 16.05 16.37
CA GLU A 365 -23.09 15.64 15.17
C GLU A 365 -23.68 14.42 14.46
N LEU A 366 -24.64 13.71 15.07
CA LEU A 366 -25.24 12.50 14.47
C LEU A 366 -25.84 12.73 13.06
N PRO A 367 -26.44 13.89 12.73
CA PRO A 367 -26.91 14.15 11.36
C PRO A 367 -25.82 14.08 10.29
N GLN A 368 -24.53 14.14 10.64
CA GLN A 368 -23.42 13.98 9.70
C GLN A 368 -23.40 12.58 9.05
N PHE A 369 -24.03 11.56 9.62
CA PHE A 369 -24.18 10.26 8.93
C PHE A 369 -24.96 10.38 7.62
N ILE A 370 -25.83 11.40 7.47
CA ILE A 370 -26.48 11.74 6.19
C ILE A 370 -25.42 12.19 5.16
N ASN A 371 -24.43 12.98 5.57
CA ASN A 371 -23.32 13.38 4.70
C ASN A 371 -22.46 12.19 4.26
N VAL A 372 -22.29 11.19 5.13
CA VAL A 372 -21.58 9.95 4.79
C VAL A 372 -22.37 9.14 3.76
N LEU A 373 -23.69 9.02 3.93
CA LEU A 373 -24.55 8.30 3.00
C LEU A 373 -24.55 8.93 1.59
N PHE A 374 -24.59 10.27 1.52
CA PHE A 374 -24.45 11.01 0.26
C PHE A 374 -23.01 11.04 -0.29
N GLY A 375 -22.04 10.48 0.44
CA GLY A 375 -20.66 10.36 0.00
C GLY A 375 -19.84 11.64 0.09
N HIS A 376 -20.33 12.70 0.75
CA HIS A 376 -19.58 13.92 1.04
C HIS A 376 -18.53 13.71 2.14
N MET A 377 -18.84 12.83 3.10
CA MET A 377 -17.98 12.47 4.22
C MET A 377 -17.72 10.96 4.25
N SER A 378 -16.80 10.55 5.11
CA SER A 378 -16.53 9.16 5.50
C SER A 378 -16.83 8.99 7.00
N VAL A 379 -17.01 7.75 7.47
CA VAL A 379 -17.11 7.49 8.93
C VAL A 379 -15.80 7.89 9.60
N VAL A 380 -14.67 7.52 8.99
CA VAL A 380 -13.32 7.80 9.49
C VAL A 380 -12.54 8.66 8.49
N GLY A 381 -11.97 9.77 8.98
CA GLY A 381 -11.16 10.68 8.20
C GLY A 381 -10.78 11.97 8.96
N PRO A 382 -9.99 12.85 8.35
CA PRO A 382 -9.67 14.17 8.91
C PRO A 382 -10.95 14.96 9.13
N ARG A 383 -11.12 15.55 10.30
CA ARG A 383 -12.34 16.28 10.62
C ARG A 383 -12.42 17.59 9.80
N PRO A 384 -13.57 17.91 9.17
CA PRO A 384 -13.69 19.08 8.31
C PRO A 384 -13.70 20.38 9.12
N HIS A 385 -12.96 21.37 8.65
CA HIS A 385 -12.79 22.67 9.29
C HIS A 385 -13.63 23.74 8.60
N ALA A 386 -13.89 24.84 9.31
CA ALA A 386 -14.65 25.95 8.74
C ALA A 386 -13.75 26.60 7.70
N ILE A 387 -14.33 27.12 6.62
CA ILE A 387 -13.55 27.64 5.49
C ILE A 387 -12.61 28.76 5.97
N GLU A 388 -13.08 29.57 6.91
CA GLU A 388 -12.34 30.67 7.51
C GLU A 388 -11.13 30.18 8.33
N HIS A 389 -11.24 29.02 8.99
CA HIS A 389 -10.09 28.41 9.67
C HIS A 389 -9.10 27.85 8.68
N ASP A 390 -9.57 27.32 7.55
CA ASP A 390 -8.71 26.76 6.53
C ASP A 390 -7.83 27.84 5.90
N ASP A 391 -8.38 29.04 5.68
CA ASP A 391 -7.62 30.16 5.16
C ASP A 391 -6.61 30.71 6.17
N LEU A 392 -6.88 30.63 7.48
CA LEU A 392 -5.92 31.02 8.51
C LEU A 392 -4.73 30.06 8.62
N TYR A 393 -4.97 28.75 8.58
CA TYR A 393 -3.94 27.75 8.89
C TYR A 393 -3.19 27.19 7.68
N LYS A 394 -3.70 27.37 6.45
CA LYS A 394 -3.07 26.82 5.24
C LYS A 394 -1.62 27.26 5.06
N ASP A 395 -1.31 28.50 5.43
CA ASP A 395 0.03 29.10 5.27
C ASP A 395 0.89 28.94 6.55
N LEU A 396 0.25 28.68 7.70
CA LEU A 396 0.94 28.57 9.00
C LEU A 396 1.35 27.13 9.36
N VAL A 397 0.72 26.12 8.76
CA VAL A 397 0.91 24.71 9.12
C VAL A 397 1.34 23.91 7.90
N TYR A 398 2.58 23.44 7.93
CA TYR A 398 3.12 22.57 6.87
C TYR A 398 2.22 21.36 6.62
N GLY A 399 1.90 21.14 5.36
CA GLY A 399 1.10 20.00 4.91
C GLY A 399 -0.40 20.06 5.28
N TYR A 400 -0.91 21.21 5.75
CA TYR A 400 -2.33 21.35 6.10
C TYR A 400 -3.26 20.98 4.93
N MET A 401 -2.93 21.38 3.71
CA MET A 401 -3.74 21.10 2.50
C MET A 401 -3.84 19.60 2.16
N PHE A 402 -2.88 18.77 2.57
CA PHE A 402 -2.93 17.33 2.28
C PHE A 402 -4.10 16.63 2.98
N ARG A 403 -4.70 17.24 4.00
CA ARG A 403 -5.90 16.74 4.68
C ARG A 403 -7.10 16.59 3.76
N TYR A 404 -7.16 17.37 2.67
CA TYR A 404 -8.24 17.27 1.67
C TYR A 404 -8.02 16.18 0.64
N ARG A 405 -6.91 15.43 0.66
CA ARG A 405 -6.68 14.34 -0.32
C ARG A 405 -7.58 13.13 -0.11
N ILE A 406 -8.31 13.10 1.00
CA ILE A 406 -9.30 12.07 1.33
C ILE A 406 -10.58 12.72 1.86
N LYS A 407 -11.68 11.96 1.87
CA LYS A 407 -12.94 12.45 2.39
C LYS A 407 -12.81 12.77 3.88
N PRO A 408 -13.37 13.89 4.35
CA PRO A 408 -13.38 14.21 5.76
C PRO A 408 -14.22 13.20 6.56
N GLY A 409 -13.85 13.01 7.83
CA GLY A 409 -14.46 12.03 8.73
C GLY A 409 -15.39 12.63 9.78
N ILE A 410 -16.36 11.83 10.25
CA ILE A 410 -17.08 12.11 11.50
C ILE A 410 -16.12 11.94 12.69
N THR A 411 -15.40 10.81 12.70
CA THR A 411 -14.28 10.54 13.60
C THR A 411 -12.96 10.43 12.83
N GLY A 412 -11.83 10.42 13.53
CA GLY A 412 -10.51 10.41 12.93
C GLY A 412 -9.41 10.16 13.94
N TRP A 413 -8.21 9.86 13.44
CA TRP A 413 -7.05 9.50 14.27
C TRP A 413 -6.66 10.64 15.23
N ALA A 414 -6.70 11.90 14.77
CA ALA A 414 -6.46 13.03 15.65
C ALA A 414 -7.49 13.15 16.78
N GLN A 415 -8.77 12.88 16.50
CA GLN A 415 -9.85 12.93 17.50
C GLN A 415 -9.66 11.88 18.59
N VAL A 416 -9.35 10.62 18.23
CA VAL A 416 -9.13 9.56 19.22
C VAL A 416 -7.85 9.74 20.03
N ASN A 417 -6.89 10.54 19.55
CA ASN A 417 -5.66 10.90 20.26
C ASN A 417 -5.78 12.21 21.06
N GLY A 418 -7.00 12.72 21.29
CA GLY A 418 -7.24 13.85 22.19
C GLY A 418 -7.10 15.23 21.54
N TYR A 419 -6.85 15.31 20.23
CA TYR A 419 -6.83 16.57 19.47
C TYR A 419 -8.25 16.94 18.99
N ARG A 420 -9.23 16.80 19.88
CA ARG A 420 -10.63 17.18 19.68
C ARG A 420 -10.87 18.58 20.23
N GLY A 421 -11.56 19.44 19.49
CA GLY A 421 -12.01 20.75 19.96
C GLY A 421 -11.27 21.95 19.36
N ALA A 422 -11.45 23.11 20.00
CA ALA A 422 -10.86 24.39 19.59
C ALA A 422 -9.34 24.37 19.78
N THR A 423 -8.61 24.74 18.74
CA THR A 423 -7.15 24.89 18.75
C THR A 423 -6.83 26.37 18.97
N GLU A 424 -6.80 26.80 20.24
CA GLU A 424 -6.46 28.18 20.62
C GLU A 424 -5.00 28.54 20.32
N LYS A 425 -4.14 27.53 20.08
CA LYS A 425 -2.73 27.72 19.74
C LYS A 425 -2.36 26.98 18.45
N VAL A 426 -1.46 27.57 17.67
CA VAL A 426 -0.99 27.03 16.38
C VAL A 426 -0.33 25.67 16.56
N GLU A 427 0.40 25.43 17.66
CA GLU A 427 1.10 24.15 17.90
C GLU A 427 0.12 22.99 18.10
N LYS A 428 -1.04 23.24 18.71
CA LYS A 428 -2.11 22.24 18.82
C LYS A 428 -2.70 21.90 17.46
N MET A 429 -2.82 22.89 16.58
CA MET A 429 -3.28 22.67 15.21
C MET A 429 -2.22 21.88 14.41
N GLN A 430 -0.93 22.22 14.51
CA GLN A 430 0.15 21.47 13.90
C GLN A 430 0.16 20.00 14.34
N SER A 431 0.01 19.75 15.64
CA SER A 431 -0.09 18.39 16.19
C SER A 431 -1.29 17.64 15.61
N ARG A 432 -2.45 18.30 15.52
CA ARG A 432 -3.65 17.73 14.88
C ARG A 432 -3.42 17.39 13.41
N VAL A 433 -2.82 18.29 12.64
CA VAL A 433 -2.44 18.01 11.23
C VAL A 433 -1.50 16.83 11.16
N LYS A 434 -0.49 16.73 12.04
CA LYS A 434 0.43 15.59 12.09
C LYS A 434 -0.30 14.25 12.25
N PHE A 435 -1.31 14.18 13.13
CA PHE A 435 -2.13 12.97 13.28
C PHE A 435 -3.03 12.71 12.05
N ASP A 436 -3.60 13.75 11.44
CA ASP A 436 -4.38 13.60 10.21
C ASP A 436 -3.50 13.09 9.05
N LEU A 437 -2.29 13.64 8.89
CA LEU A 437 -1.32 13.17 7.89
C LEU A 437 -0.86 11.74 8.18
N PHE A 438 -0.58 11.40 9.44
CA PHE A 438 -0.24 10.04 9.82
C PHE A 438 -1.33 9.05 9.41
N TYR A 439 -2.60 9.41 9.61
CA TYR A 439 -3.73 8.60 9.17
C TYR A 439 -3.76 8.42 7.65
N ILE A 440 -3.56 9.48 6.88
CA ILE A 440 -3.55 9.43 5.41
C ILE A 440 -2.42 8.53 4.89
N HIS A 441 -1.22 8.63 5.48
CA HIS A 441 -0.06 7.85 5.06
C HIS A 441 -0.14 6.37 5.44
N ASN A 442 -0.73 6.06 6.60
CA ASN A 442 -0.82 4.70 7.13
C ASN A 442 -2.23 4.13 6.98
N TRP A 443 -3.00 4.64 6.01
CA TRP A 443 -4.38 4.24 5.84
C TRP A 443 -4.44 2.75 5.50
N SER A 444 -5.27 2.04 6.26
CA SER A 444 -5.70 0.68 5.95
C SER A 444 -7.13 0.51 6.45
N PHE A 445 -7.88 -0.42 5.86
CA PHE A 445 -9.24 -0.72 6.30
C PHE A 445 -9.29 -1.11 7.79
N TRP A 446 -8.34 -1.92 8.26
CA TRP A 446 -8.23 -2.29 9.67
C TRP A 446 -7.92 -1.11 10.59
N PHE A 447 -7.21 -0.10 10.09
CA PHE A 447 -6.98 1.12 10.85
C PHE A 447 -8.26 1.93 11.03
N ASP A 448 -9.14 1.97 10.02
CA ASP A 448 -10.48 2.57 10.16
C ASP A 448 -11.30 1.86 11.24
N ILE A 449 -11.34 0.51 11.22
CA ILE A 449 -12.05 -0.28 12.24
C ILE A 449 -11.49 -0.02 13.63
N LYS A 450 -10.15 0.05 13.77
CA LYS A 450 -9.50 0.42 15.04
C LYS A 450 -9.93 1.81 15.52
N ILE A 451 -10.00 2.80 14.63
CA ILE A 451 -10.44 4.15 14.97
C ILE A 451 -11.90 4.16 15.41
N VAL A 452 -12.79 3.45 14.70
CA VAL A 452 -14.20 3.32 15.10
C VAL A 452 -14.32 2.69 16.48
N ALA A 453 -13.63 1.57 16.74
CA ALA A 453 -13.64 0.92 18.05
C ALA A 453 -13.14 1.86 19.16
N LEU A 454 -11.98 2.52 18.95
CA LEU A 454 -11.44 3.49 19.90
C LEU A 454 -12.38 4.68 20.10
N THR A 455 -13.11 5.10 19.08
CA THR A 455 -14.10 6.19 19.17
C THR A 455 -15.27 5.79 20.06
N LEU A 456 -15.76 4.55 19.94
CA LEU A 456 -16.81 4.04 20.82
C LEU A 456 -16.32 4.00 22.27
N PHE A 457 -15.18 3.35 22.55
CA PHE A 457 -14.64 3.26 23.91
C PHE A 457 -14.33 4.63 24.53
N LYS A 458 -13.63 5.52 23.80
CA LYS A 458 -13.29 6.85 24.32
C LYS A 458 -14.46 7.83 24.31
N GLY A 459 -15.46 7.63 23.44
CA GLY A 459 -16.68 8.43 23.40
C GLY A 459 -17.56 8.24 24.64
N PHE A 460 -17.62 7.02 25.18
CA PHE A 460 -18.35 6.72 26.42
C PHE A 460 -17.56 7.07 27.70
N ILE A 461 -16.22 7.23 27.64
CA ILE A 461 -15.33 7.35 28.81
C ILE A 461 -14.61 8.73 28.90
N GLY A 462 -14.62 9.55 27.84
CA GLY A 462 -13.73 10.72 27.71
C GLY A 462 -14.22 12.02 28.36
N ARG A 463 -13.40 12.61 29.25
CA ARG A 463 -13.56 13.91 29.93
C ARG A 463 -13.44 15.18 29.05
N ASN A 464 -13.27 15.07 27.73
CA ASN A 464 -12.95 16.20 26.83
C ASN A 464 -14.08 16.58 25.85
N ALA A 465 -15.32 16.16 26.10
CA ALA A 465 -16.47 16.70 25.39
C ALA A 465 -16.93 18.00 26.08
N TYR A 466 -16.48 19.14 25.54
CA TYR A 466 -16.92 20.47 25.97
C TYR A 466 -18.32 20.78 25.45
#